data_AF-A0A1E1XNI7-F1
#
_entry.id   AF-A0A1E1XNI7-F1
#
_cell.length_a   1.000
_cell.length_b   1.000
_cell.length_c   1.000
_cell.angle_alpha   90.00
_cell.angle_beta   90.00
_cell.angle_gamma   90.00
#
_symmetry.space_group_name_H-M   'P 1'
#
loop_
_entity.id
_entity.type
_entity.pdbx_description
1 polymer ?
#
loop_
_entity_poly.entity_id
_entity_poly.type
_entity_poly.pdbx_seq_one_letter_code
_entity_poly.pdbx_strand_id
1 'polypeptide(L)'
;LSKVTRKKLLEHLLDSVFPEPIYRSLYSGGQAGNVLKLVRKMVVPAGVKTFFFKLHTGTLPVKTWMEEKGLFLPWGADCLLCHKPESIEHVFIDCWDALLFWDVLQRTIKKDLPLTPYGIRFLDVEPDLYKYDVIFLLGLHSIWRSRMAVRHCDEDARSVRDYFKENIFKLREVYK
;
A
#
# COMPACT_ATOMS: atom_id res chain seq x y z
N LEU A 1 14.69 -31.61 -11.38
CA LEU A 1 13.36 -30.96 -11.55
C LEU A 1 12.22 -31.96 -11.85
N SER A 2 12.48 -33.18 -12.33
CA SER A 2 11.46 -34.18 -12.68
C SER A 2 10.83 -34.97 -11.52
N LYS A 3 11.30 -34.79 -10.28
CA LYS A 3 10.83 -35.54 -9.09
C LYS A 3 9.78 -34.80 -8.24
N VAL A 4 9.46 -33.55 -8.58
CA VAL A 4 8.54 -32.71 -7.80
C VAL A 4 7.26 -32.52 -8.60
N THR A 5 6.12 -32.89 -8.02
CA THR A 5 4.82 -32.66 -8.64
C THR A 5 4.58 -31.16 -8.78
N ARG A 6 3.88 -30.73 -9.85
CA ARG A 6 3.53 -29.31 -10.07
C ARG A 6 2.90 -28.66 -8.84
N LYS A 7 2.07 -29.40 -8.10
CA LYS A 7 1.43 -28.95 -6.87
C LYS A 7 2.45 -28.58 -5.78
N LYS A 8 3.42 -29.46 -5.54
CA LYS A 8 4.44 -29.24 -4.51
C LYS A 8 5.40 -28.10 -4.90
N LEU A 9 5.69 -27.99 -6.20
CA LEU A 9 6.49 -26.88 -6.72
C LEU A 9 5.74 -25.53 -6.61
N LEU A 10 4.44 -25.54 -6.87
CA LEU A 10 3.57 -24.37 -6.64
C LEU A 10 3.51 -24.01 -5.16
N GLU A 11 3.34 -24.95 -4.25
CA GLU A 11 3.36 -24.70 -2.79
C GLU A 11 4.68 -24.07 -2.36
N HIS A 12 5.82 -24.63 -2.77
CA HIS A 12 7.13 -24.06 -2.45
C HIS A 12 7.35 -22.67 -3.06
N LEU A 13 6.87 -22.42 -4.28
CA LEU A 13 6.91 -21.09 -4.89
C LEU A 13 5.98 -20.12 -4.15
N LEU A 14 4.80 -20.57 -3.73
CA LEU A 14 3.89 -19.75 -2.95
C LEU A 14 4.53 -19.38 -1.61
N ASP A 15 5.12 -20.32 -0.90
CA ASP A 15 5.78 -20.09 0.39
C ASP A 15 7.05 -19.23 0.27
N SER A 16 7.81 -19.33 -0.84
CA SER A 16 9.02 -18.53 -1.03
C SER A 16 8.74 -17.11 -1.54
N VAL A 17 7.73 -16.97 -2.40
CA VAL A 17 7.36 -15.68 -3.03
C VAL A 17 6.44 -14.89 -2.12
N PHE A 18 5.48 -15.56 -1.48
CA PHE A 18 4.54 -14.95 -0.54
C PHE A 18 4.94 -15.38 0.88
N PRO A 19 5.51 -14.48 1.70
CA PRO A 19 5.77 -14.81 3.09
C PRO A 19 4.46 -15.23 3.79
N GLU A 20 4.58 -15.95 4.91
CA GLU A 20 3.43 -16.29 5.73
C GLU A 20 2.59 -15.02 5.94
N PRO A 21 1.33 -14.98 5.48
CA PRO A 21 0.61 -13.72 5.47
C PRO A 21 0.49 -13.20 6.89
N ILE A 22 0.94 -11.96 7.12
CA ILE A 22 1.02 -11.31 8.44
C ILE A 22 -0.33 -11.38 9.20
N TYR A 23 -1.46 -11.48 8.49
CA TYR A 23 -2.79 -11.65 9.08
C TYR A 23 -3.03 -13.02 9.77
N ARG A 24 -2.27 -14.07 9.45
CA ARG A 24 -2.37 -15.40 10.10
C ARG A 24 -1.58 -15.47 11.40
N SER A 25 -0.47 -14.75 11.51
CA SER A 25 0.48 -14.88 12.63
C SER A 25 0.38 -13.75 13.67
N LEU A 26 0.06 -12.51 13.29
CA LEU A 26 0.12 -11.36 14.21
C LEU A 26 -1.24 -10.84 14.72
N TYR A 27 -2.34 -11.04 13.99
CA TYR A 27 -3.63 -10.38 14.28
C TYR A 27 -4.86 -11.28 14.15
N SER A 28 -4.70 -12.58 14.34
CA SER A 28 -5.71 -13.63 14.13
C SER A 28 -6.97 -13.54 15.03
N GLY A 29 -7.08 -12.53 15.91
CA GLY A 29 -8.21 -12.33 16.82
C GLY A 29 -9.00 -11.02 16.68
N GLY A 30 -8.65 -10.11 15.75
CA GLY A 30 -9.24 -8.76 15.68
C GLY A 30 -10.22 -8.52 14.52
N GLN A 31 -11.01 -7.44 14.64
CA GLN A 31 -11.88 -6.84 13.59
C GLN A 31 -11.16 -6.67 12.23
N ALA A 32 -9.83 -6.55 12.29
CA ALA A 32 -8.80 -6.70 11.27
C ALA A 32 -9.03 -7.80 10.20
N GLY A 33 -9.63 -8.95 10.56
CA GLY A 33 -9.84 -10.07 9.63
C GLY A 33 -10.81 -9.79 8.46
N ASN A 34 -11.60 -8.70 8.53
CA ASN A 34 -12.59 -8.36 7.51
C ASN A 34 -12.17 -7.20 6.59
N VAL A 35 -10.98 -6.60 6.77
CA VAL A 35 -10.57 -5.42 5.97
C VAL A 35 -10.54 -5.70 4.47
N LEU A 36 -10.04 -6.86 4.04
CA LEU A 36 -10.02 -7.23 2.62
C LEU A 36 -11.44 -7.42 2.06
N LYS A 37 -12.39 -7.91 2.87
CA LYS A 37 -13.81 -7.99 2.48
C LYS A 37 -14.42 -6.60 2.36
N LEU A 38 -14.05 -5.67 3.25
CA LEU A 38 -14.47 -4.28 3.20
C LEU A 38 -13.95 -3.59 1.93
N VAL A 39 -12.64 -3.65 1.68
CA VAL A 39 -11.99 -3.08 0.49
C VAL A 39 -12.53 -3.69 -0.80
N ARG A 40 -12.89 -4.98 -0.79
CA ARG A 40 -13.57 -5.61 -1.93
C ARG A 40 -14.90 -4.92 -2.26
N LYS A 41 -15.68 -4.54 -1.24
CA LYS A 41 -16.97 -3.84 -1.38
C LYS A 41 -16.84 -2.36 -1.72
N MET A 42 -15.69 -1.73 -1.44
CA MET A 42 -15.45 -0.33 -1.78
C MET A 42 -15.48 -0.08 -3.30
N VAL A 43 -16.04 1.06 -3.68
CA VAL A 43 -16.12 1.54 -5.06
C VAL A 43 -14.83 2.28 -5.41
N VAL A 44 -13.75 1.52 -5.58
CA VAL A 44 -12.42 2.04 -5.93
C VAL A 44 -11.85 1.30 -7.15
N PRO A 45 -10.95 1.92 -7.92
CA PRO A 45 -10.31 1.27 -9.07
C PRO A 45 -9.64 -0.06 -8.69
N ALA A 46 -9.63 -1.03 -9.62
CA ALA A 46 -9.06 -2.36 -9.37
C ALA A 46 -7.59 -2.32 -8.92
N GLY A 47 -6.79 -1.41 -9.50
CA GLY A 47 -5.39 -1.20 -9.10
C GLY A 47 -5.21 -0.84 -7.63
N VAL A 48 -6.16 -0.10 -7.04
CA VAL A 48 -6.16 0.24 -5.60
C VAL A 48 -6.36 -1.02 -4.75
N LYS A 49 -7.26 -1.92 -5.17
CA LYS A 49 -7.52 -3.19 -4.47
C LYS A 49 -6.30 -4.11 -4.53
N THR A 50 -5.68 -4.23 -5.71
CA THR A 50 -4.44 -5.01 -5.88
C THR A 50 -3.29 -4.44 -5.06
N PHE A 51 -3.15 -3.11 -5.06
CA PHE A 51 -2.17 -2.41 -4.22
C PHE A 51 -2.39 -2.74 -2.74
N PHE A 52 -3.61 -2.57 -2.24
CA PHE A 52 -3.91 -2.81 -0.83
C PHE A 52 -3.68 -4.26 -0.42
N PHE A 53 -4.03 -5.21 -1.29
CA PHE A 53 -3.73 -6.62 -1.06
C PHE A 53 -2.22 -6.86 -0.91
N LYS A 54 -1.40 -6.27 -1.77
CA LYS A 54 0.07 -6.38 -1.67
C LYS A 54 0.63 -5.72 -0.42
N LEU A 55 0.13 -4.53 -0.07
CA LEU A 55 0.49 -3.83 1.17
C LEU A 55 0.16 -4.69 2.40
N HIS A 56 -1.06 -5.24 2.44
CA HIS A 56 -1.55 -6.06 3.54
C HIS A 56 -0.80 -7.39 3.67
N THR A 57 -0.40 -8.01 2.55
CA THR A 57 0.37 -9.26 2.54
C THR A 57 1.88 -9.07 2.68
N GLY A 58 2.37 -7.83 2.76
CA GLY A 58 3.81 -7.55 2.82
C GLY A 58 4.55 -7.92 1.52
N THR A 59 3.85 -7.96 0.38
CA THR A 59 4.41 -8.25 -0.95
C THR A 59 4.49 -7.02 -1.85
N LEU A 60 4.36 -5.84 -1.24
CA LEU A 60 4.58 -4.59 -1.94
C LEU A 60 6.08 -4.45 -2.23
N PRO A 61 6.49 -4.20 -3.48
CA PRO A 61 7.90 -4.20 -3.87
C PRO A 61 8.59 -2.90 -3.42
N VAL A 62 8.60 -2.62 -2.13
CA VAL A 62 9.47 -1.59 -1.53
C VAL A 62 10.93 -2.02 -1.66
N LYS A 63 11.89 -1.09 -1.62
CA LYS A 63 13.27 -1.44 -1.94
C LYS A 63 13.87 -2.44 -0.93
N THR A 64 13.56 -2.32 0.36
CA THR A 64 14.04 -3.28 1.37
C THR A 64 13.52 -4.70 1.07
N TRP A 65 12.25 -4.83 0.69
CA TRP A 65 11.68 -6.11 0.28
C TRP A 65 12.36 -6.67 -0.98
N MET A 66 12.69 -5.81 -1.95
CA MET A 66 13.40 -6.22 -3.16
C MET A 66 14.82 -6.72 -2.86
N GLU A 67 15.53 -6.02 -1.97
CA GLU A 67 16.86 -6.40 -1.50
C GLU A 67 16.82 -7.75 -0.75
N GLU A 68 15.86 -7.94 0.15
CA GLU A 68 15.64 -9.22 0.85
C GLU A 68 15.37 -10.39 -0.11
N LYS A 69 14.75 -10.12 -1.27
CA LYS A 69 14.51 -11.11 -2.33
C LYS A 69 15.69 -11.27 -3.30
N GLY A 70 16.80 -10.57 -3.07
CA GLY A 70 18.00 -10.64 -3.91
C GLY A 70 17.82 -9.99 -5.29
N LEU A 71 16.87 -9.07 -5.43
CA LEU A 71 16.66 -8.32 -6.67
C LEU A 71 17.69 -7.19 -6.78
N PHE A 72 18.19 -6.97 -8.00
CA PHE A 72 19.14 -5.89 -8.26
C PHE A 72 18.48 -4.52 -8.12
N LEU A 73 19.08 -3.65 -7.30
CA LEU A 73 18.66 -2.27 -7.08
C LEU A 73 19.79 -1.31 -7.49
N PRO A 74 19.69 -0.63 -8.65
CA PRO A 74 20.77 0.22 -9.16
C PRO A 74 21.24 1.33 -8.20
N TRP A 75 20.34 1.80 -7.34
CA TRP A 75 20.57 2.93 -6.43
C TRP A 75 20.49 2.53 -4.95
N GLY A 76 20.66 1.23 -4.65
CA GLY A 76 20.54 0.68 -3.30
C GLY A 76 19.11 0.67 -2.75
N ALA A 77 18.99 0.25 -1.48
CA ALA A 77 17.71 0.11 -0.79
C ALA A 77 17.18 1.40 -0.14
N ASP A 78 17.96 2.48 -0.17
CA ASP A 78 17.60 3.72 0.50
C ASP A 78 16.68 4.61 -0.33
N CYS A 79 15.81 5.34 0.36
CA CYS A 79 14.94 6.35 -0.22
C CYS A 79 15.78 7.53 -0.73
N LEU A 80 15.48 7.99 -1.95
CA LEU A 80 16.21 9.09 -2.62
C LEU A 80 16.06 10.44 -1.90
N LEU A 81 14.99 10.63 -1.13
CA LEU A 81 14.70 11.89 -0.44
C LEU A 81 15.24 11.92 0.99
N CYS A 82 15.20 10.78 1.68
CA CYS A 82 15.46 10.72 3.11
C CYS A 82 16.78 10.00 3.46
N HIS A 83 17.41 9.32 2.50
CA HIS A 83 18.62 8.51 2.70
C HIS A 83 18.49 7.50 3.86
N LYS A 84 17.32 6.88 3.96
CA LYS A 84 16.98 5.83 4.93
C LYS A 84 16.44 4.62 4.16
N PRO A 85 16.53 3.40 4.72
CA PRO A 85 16.01 2.19 4.07
C PRO A 85 14.53 2.37 3.72
N GLU A 86 14.18 2.16 2.45
CA GLU A 86 12.82 2.36 1.94
C GLU A 86 11.94 1.16 2.28
N SER A 87 11.46 1.12 3.53
CA SER A 87 10.46 0.17 4.04
C SER A 87 9.03 0.64 3.78
N ILE A 88 8.03 -0.20 4.09
CA ILE A 88 6.61 0.16 4.01
C ILE A 88 6.31 1.34 4.93
N GLU A 89 6.76 1.27 6.18
CA GLU A 89 6.58 2.32 7.18
C GLU A 89 7.23 3.63 6.72
N HIS A 90 8.45 3.54 6.17
CA HIS A 90 9.12 4.71 5.63
C HIS A 90 8.29 5.34 4.50
N VAL A 91 7.90 4.57 3.49
CA VAL A 91 7.20 5.09 2.31
C VAL A 91 5.88 5.77 2.65
N PHE A 92 5.08 5.19 3.56
CA PHE A 92 3.72 5.65 3.82
C PHE A 92 3.56 6.55 5.05
N ILE A 93 4.52 6.56 5.98
CA ILE A 93 4.41 7.29 7.24
C ILE A 93 5.57 8.28 7.36
N ASP A 94 6.83 7.81 7.33
CA ASP A 94 7.97 8.62 7.75
C ASP A 94 8.62 9.46 6.65
N CYS A 95 8.32 9.19 5.39
CA CYS A 95 8.94 9.90 4.28
C CYS A 95 8.34 11.31 4.10
N TRP A 96 9.16 12.27 3.67
CA TRP A 96 8.75 13.67 3.50
C TRP A 96 7.49 13.86 2.65
N ASP A 97 7.37 13.14 1.52
CA ASP A 97 6.16 13.24 0.69
C ASP A 97 4.91 12.73 1.41
N ALA A 98 5.05 11.67 2.22
CA ALA A 98 3.93 11.11 2.98
C ALA A 98 3.51 12.08 4.09
N LEU A 99 4.48 12.60 4.87
CA LEU A 99 4.22 13.57 5.94
C LEU A 99 3.51 14.81 5.40
N LEU A 100 4.02 15.42 4.33
CA LEU A 100 3.43 16.61 3.73
C LEU A 100 2.02 16.33 3.17
N PHE A 101 1.83 15.19 2.52
CA PHE A 101 0.54 14.82 1.96
C PHE A 101 -0.51 14.58 3.06
N TRP A 102 -0.18 13.79 4.08
CA TRP A 102 -1.11 13.47 5.14
C TRP A 102 -1.48 14.69 5.98
N ASP A 103 -0.52 15.55 6.28
CA ASP A 103 -0.75 16.78 7.02
C ASP A 103 -1.74 17.71 6.32
N VAL A 104 -1.57 17.89 4.99
CA VAL A 104 -2.52 18.65 4.17
C VAL A 104 -3.88 17.95 4.10
N LEU A 105 -3.92 16.63 3.91
CA LEU A 105 -5.16 15.88 3.78
C LEU A 105 -5.98 15.90 5.07
N GLN A 106 -5.38 15.58 6.22
CA GLN A 106 -6.04 15.57 7.54
C GLN A 106 -6.64 16.92 7.89
N ARG A 107 -5.93 18.02 7.62
CA ARG A 107 -6.48 19.38 7.79
C ARG A 107 -7.63 19.68 6.83
N THR A 108 -7.57 19.18 5.60
CA THR A 108 -8.61 19.37 4.58
C THR A 108 -9.90 18.64 4.94
N ILE A 109 -9.80 17.39 5.41
CA ILE A 109 -10.95 16.58 5.82
C ILE A 109 -11.36 16.79 7.28
N LYS A 110 -10.57 17.53 8.06
CA LYS A 110 -10.74 17.78 9.50
C LYS A 110 -10.90 16.49 10.32
N LYS A 111 -10.11 15.46 9.96
CA LYS A 111 -10.16 14.14 10.59
C LYS A 111 -8.74 13.58 10.76
N ASP A 112 -8.50 12.98 11.92
CA ASP A 112 -7.25 12.28 12.18
C ASP A 112 -7.28 10.88 11.56
N LEU A 113 -6.26 10.59 10.76
CA LEU A 113 -6.08 9.31 10.11
C LEU A 113 -5.10 8.46 10.92
N PRO A 114 -5.29 7.13 10.99
CA PRO A 114 -4.43 6.24 11.76
C PRO A 114 -3.10 6.00 11.01
N LEU A 115 -2.18 6.95 11.08
CA LEU A 115 -0.84 6.89 10.49
C LEU A 115 0.12 6.03 11.31
N THR A 116 -0.28 4.79 11.57
CA THR A 116 0.54 3.80 12.27
C THR A 116 0.77 2.59 11.37
N PRO A 117 1.81 1.78 11.61
CA PRO A 117 2.04 0.55 10.84
C PRO A 117 0.82 -0.40 10.84
N TYR A 118 0.02 -0.37 11.89
CA TYR A 118 -1.25 -1.08 11.97
C TYR A 118 -2.34 -0.37 11.15
N GLY A 119 -2.53 0.94 11.33
CA GLY A 119 -3.58 1.71 10.68
C GLY A 119 -3.51 1.67 9.15
N ILE A 120 -2.32 1.77 8.56
CA ILE A 120 -2.15 1.67 7.10
C ILE A 120 -2.50 0.28 6.54
N ARG A 121 -2.44 -0.78 7.35
CA ARG A 121 -2.72 -2.17 6.94
C ARG A 121 -4.16 -2.59 7.16
N PHE A 122 -4.87 -1.95 8.09
CA PHE A 122 -6.22 -2.34 8.52
C PHE A 122 -7.30 -1.28 8.33
N LEU A 123 -6.95 -0.04 7.96
CA LEU A 123 -7.89 1.06 7.70
C LEU A 123 -8.89 1.27 8.85
N ASP A 124 -8.39 1.38 10.08
CA ASP A 124 -9.23 1.55 11.27
C ASP A 124 -9.48 3.04 11.56
N VAL A 125 -10.10 3.76 10.60
CA VAL A 125 -10.35 5.21 10.76
C VAL A 125 -11.58 5.45 11.63
N GLU A 126 -12.68 4.77 11.32
CA GLU A 126 -13.90 4.76 12.13
C GLU A 126 -14.86 3.64 11.68
N PRO A 127 -15.35 2.77 12.58
CA PRO A 127 -16.18 1.61 12.21
C PRO A 127 -17.46 1.97 11.44
N ASP A 128 -17.99 3.17 11.66
CA ASP A 128 -19.28 3.61 11.13
C ASP A 128 -19.16 4.46 9.85
N LEU A 129 -17.94 4.88 9.46
CA LEU A 129 -17.74 5.82 8.35
C LEU A 129 -16.79 5.31 7.27
N TYR A 130 -17.30 4.37 6.46
CA TYR A 130 -16.61 3.80 5.28
C TYR A 130 -16.03 4.84 4.30
N LYS A 131 -16.53 6.08 4.33
CA LYS A 131 -16.09 7.19 3.47
C LYS A 131 -14.63 7.58 3.73
N TYR A 132 -14.22 7.62 5.00
CA TYR A 132 -12.85 8.00 5.34
C TYR A 132 -11.86 6.88 5.03
N ASP A 133 -12.25 5.61 5.18
CA ASP A 133 -11.41 4.48 4.77
C ASP A 133 -11.13 4.50 3.26
N VAL A 134 -12.14 4.85 2.45
CA VAL A 134 -11.97 5.02 0.99
C VAL A 134 -10.98 6.16 0.70
N ILE A 135 -11.15 7.32 1.35
CA ILE A 135 -10.24 8.46 1.18
C ILE A 135 -8.82 8.10 1.61
N PHE A 136 -8.67 7.43 2.75
CA PHE A 136 -7.38 7.01 3.28
C PHE A 136 -6.68 6.00 2.36
N LEU A 137 -7.43 5.01 1.89
CA LEU A 137 -6.95 4.02 0.93
C LEU A 137 -6.51 4.65 -0.41
N LEU A 138 -7.27 5.61 -0.93
CA LEU A 138 -6.90 6.36 -2.12
C LEU A 138 -5.64 7.21 -1.89
N GLY A 139 -5.47 7.76 -0.69
CA GLY A 139 -4.25 8.47 -0.28
C GLY A 139 -3.02 7.55 -0.30
N LEU A 140 -3.11 6.38 0.34
CA LEU A 140 -2.05 5.37 0.36
C LEU A 140 -1.65 4.95 -1.06
N HIS A 141 -2.64 4.65 -1.90
CA HIS A 141 -2.39 4.28 -3.29
C HIS A 141 -1.75 5.43 -4.09
N SER A 142 -2.10 6.68 -3.82
CA SER A 142 -1.55 7.85 -4.51
C SER A 142 -0.08 8.10 -4.14
N ILE A 143 0.29 7.89 -2.87
CA ILE A 143 1.69 7.90 -2.43
C ILE A 143 2.48 6.83 -3.18
N TRP A 144 1.95 5.61 -3.21
CA TRP A 144 2.59 4.49 -3.89
C TRP A 144 2.77 4.73 -5.39
N ARG A 145 1.73 5.23 -6.06
CA ARG A 145 1.76 5.61 -7.48
C ARG A 145 2.85 6.62 -7.78
N SER A 146 2.95 7.69 -7.00
CA SER A 146 3.97 8.73 -7.18
C SER A 146 5.37 8.17 -7.00
N ARG A 147 5.58 7.35 -5.96
CA ARG A 147 6.85 6.64 -5.73
C ARG A 147 7.25 5.75 -6.90
N MET A 148 6.30 4.98 -7.43
CA MET A 148 6.58 4.07 -8.56
C MET A 148 6.86 4.82 -9.85
N ALA A 149 6.15 5.91 -10.12
CA ALA A 149 6.39 6.72 -11.32
C ALA A 149 7.80 7.31 -11.33
N VAL A 150 8.27 7.83 -10.18
CA VAL A 150 9.66 8.30 -10.04
C VAL A 150 10.65 7.15 -10.19
N ARG A 151 10.38 5.99 -9.58
CA ARG A 151 11.28 4.83 -9.64
C ARG A 151 11.42 4.27 -11.06
N HIS A 152 10.32 4.18 -11.80
CA HIS A 152 10.29 3.66 -13.17
C HIS A 152 10.70 4.69 -14.22
N CYS A 153 10.95 5.94 -13.80
CA CYS A 153 11.25 7.04 -14.70
C CYS A 153 10.12 7.26 -15.72
N ASP A 154 8.88 7.19 -15.25
CA ASP A 154 7.70 7.41 -16.09
C ASP A 154 7.72 8.85 -16.63
N GLU A 155 7.50 9.03 -17.94
CA GLU A 155 7.49 10.34 -18.59
C GLU A 155 6.43 11.29 -18.00
N ASP A 156 5.34 10.74 -17.46
CA ASP A 156 4.24 11.47 -16.85
C ASP A 156 4.22 11.37 -15.32
N ALA A 157 5.40 11.24 -14.69
CA ALA A 157 5.51 11.19 -13.24
C ALA A 157 4.87 12.42 -12.57
N ARG A 158 3.85 12.15 -11.74
CA ARG A 158 3.07 13.19 -11.04
C ARG A 158 3.28 13.17 -9.54
N SER A 159 2.98 14.30 -8.91
CA SER A 159 2.96 14.40 -7.45
C SER A 159 1.87 13.53 -6.83
N VAL A 160 2.04 13.16 -5.57
CA VAL A 160 1.02 12.44 -4.76
C VAL A 160 -0.33 13.12 -4.84
N ARG A 161 -0.35 14.46 -4.75
CA ARG A 161 -1.55 15.29 -4.80
C ARG A 161 -2.30 15.14 -6.12
N ASP A 162 -1.60 15.06 -7.25
CA ASP A 162 -2.25 15.03 -8.56
C ASP A 162 -2.86 13.65 -8.83
N TYR A 163 -2.18 12.57 -8.46
CA TYR A 163 -2.78 11.23 -8.48
C TYR A 163 -3.97 11.10 -7.53
N PHE A 164 -3.91 11.74 -6.37
CA PHE A 164 -5.02 11.76 -5.43
C PHE A 164 -6.23 12.50 -5.99
N LYS A 165 -6.03 13.71 -6.55
CA LYS A 165 -7.08 14.48 -7.22
C LYS A 165 -7.76 13.65 -8.32
N GLU A 166 -6.98 13.00 -9.19
CA GLU A 166 -7.51 12.14 -10.25
C GLU A 166 -8.41 11.03 -9.69
N ASN A 167 -7.99 10.35 -8.61
CA ASN A 167 -8.78 9.32 -7.97
C ASN A 167 -10.07 9.87 -7.34
N ILE A 168 -10.03 11.05 -6.73
CA ILE A 168 -11.21 11.71 -6.15
C ILE A 168 -12.19 12.16 -7.24
N PHE A 169 -11.70 12.68 -8.38
CA PHE A 169 -12.56 12.99 -9.52
C PHE A 169 -13.26 11.75 -10.04
N LYS A 170 -12.52 10.64 -10.24
CA LYS A 170 -13.10 9.35 -10.65
C LYS A 170 -14.14 8.85 -9.65
N LEU A 171 -13.85 8.94 -8.35
CA LEU A 171 -14.79 8.56 -7.29
C LEU A 171 -16.07 9.39 -7.38
N ARG A 172 -15.96 10.71 -7.54
CA ARG A 172 -17.10 11.62 -7.67
C ARG A 172 -17.99 11.26 -8.85
N GLU A 173 -17.41 10.90 -10.01
CA GLU A 173 -18.19 10.52 -11.19
C GLU A 173 -18.98 9.22 -10.99
N VAL A 174 -18.51 8.29 -10.14
CA VAL A 174 -19.25 7.04 -9.86
C VAL A 174 -20.40 7.23 -8.87
N TYR A 175 -20.32 8.25 -8.01
CA TYR A 175 -21.36 8.59 -7.03
C TYR A 175 -22.37 9.66 -7.52
N LYS A 176 -22.17 10.21 -8.72
CA LYS A 176 -23.18 11.03 -9.41
C LYS A 176 -24.29 10.13 -9.97
#